data_AF-A0A816X6W8-F1
#
_entry.id   AF-A0A816X6W8-F1
#
_cell.length_a   1.000
_cell.length_b   1.000
_cell.length_c   1.000
_cell.angle_alpha   90.00
_cell.angle_beta   90.00
_cell.angle_gamma   90.00
#
_symmetry.space_group_name_H-M   'P 1'
#
loop_
_entity.id
_entity.type
_entity.pdbx_description
1 polymer ?
#
loop_
_entity_poly.entity_id
_entity_poly.type
_entity_poly.pdbx_seq_one_letter_code
_entity_poly.pdbx_strand_id
1 'polypeptide(L)'
;MGTFLANTHAEIPTKNANYPSRRVCGDIRVTLFELKRDFDVHTLSSCEISLGSVIYAPMHFSVDTSTITAIRFPNLREVHGYILLAYSSMHSFSSMFPRLSVIHGKDLYHGYSLIIMDNFLLESLGLTSLISIRRGNIIIARNSQLCYARSLHWDDVMETKNTQVIARQNRDNCAFCPTCPSACWSPTQCQQRCSPNCQGNCLSETVCCPEQCVGGCHYSNITATSSLICNACKNMRIHKTGLCVEKCPDNMLKAGGALCVTHKECTSFFLGTGFISDEINECVLSCPPGFTRMSRSRCVRCISSPANNYCHGACKDRHIRSIGDFRSLKYCSRVHTLNIYNIETVDTRRNTFLEAFSALSSLEQIDHEFTIHNVKIFSALSVFSRLRRIGITSNSSMTIEENEFLTELWPSTQPIIQGSLNIVRNARLCLKNIVNFINYTMTRETDLQVTRDTRNEYANGYLASCESNFLSITIGKVYSFTANINVAIPKESFLRSSGTAEHLRRPFLSVYYKITRTKNETHVDATHSNKWSRVVEKVNYNLTPQGKY
;
A
#
# COMPACT_ATOMS: atom_id res chain seq x y z
N MET A 1 -14.98 -22.47 34.46
CA MET A 1 -13.95 -23.24 33.73
C MET A 1 -14.56 -23.68 32.42
N GLY A 2 -14.12 -23.06 31.32
CA GLY A 2 -14.77 -23.14 30.02
C GLY A 2 -14.39 -24.39 29.24
N THR A 3 -15.41 -25.01 28.66
CA THR A 3 -15.32 -26.01 27.60
C THR A 3 -15.71 -25.33 26.28
N PHE A 4 -14.73 -25.05 25.44
CA PHE A 4 -14.95 -24.82 24.00
C PHE A 4 -14.37 -26.03 23.27
N LEU A 5 -15.25 -26.92 22.82
CA LEU A 5 -14.92 -28.00 21.90
C LEU A 5 -15.09 -27.53 20.45
N ALA A 6 -14.24 -28.10 19.62
CA ALA A 6 -13.97 -27.87 18.21
C ALA A 6 -15.18 -28.03 17.27
N ASN A 7 -15.09 -27.42 16.07
CA ASN A 7 -15.17 -28.12 14.79
C ASN A 7 -15.15 -27.14 13.60
N THR A 8 -14.05 -27.14 12.84
CA THR A 8 -14.06 -26.86 11.39
C THR A 8 -13.17 -27.89 10.70
N HIS A 9 -13.58 -29.15 10.77
CA HIS A 9 -13.16 -30.14 9.79
C HIS A 9 -13.99 -29.90 8.53
N ALA A 10 -13.33 -29.58 7.41
CA ALA A 10 -13.98 -29.51 6.11
C ALA A 10 -14.23 -30.94 5.63
N GLU A 11 -15.50 -31.34 5.55
CA GLU A 11 -15.91 -32.60 4.93
C GLU A 11 -15.67 -32.55 3.40
N ILE A 12 -15.20 -33.68 2.87
CA ILE A 12 -14.88 -33.92 1.46
C ILE A 12 -16.17 -34.24 0.70
N PRO A 13 -16.53 -33.52 -0.39
CA PRO A 13 -17.55 -33.99 -1.31
C PRO A 13 -16.97 -34.99 -2.32
N THR A 14 -17.75 -36.04 -2.56
CA THR A 14 -17.48 -37.16 -3.45
C THR A 14 -17.35 -36.76 -4.93
N LYS A 15 -16.53 -37.54 -5.65
CA LYS A 15 -16.27 -37.48 -7.10
C LYS A 15 -17.57 -37.41 -7.92
N ASN A 16 -17.76 -36.32 -8.68
CA ASN A 16 -18.22 -36.32 -10.08
C ASN A 16 -18.42 -34.88 -10.61
N ALA A 17 -17.44 -34.35 -11.33
CA ALA A 17 -17.63 -33.33 -12.37
C ALA A 17 -16.38 -33.25 -13.26
N ASN A 18 -16.48 -33.79 -14.48
CA ASN A 18 -15.50 -33.54 -15.54
C ASN A 18 -15.58 -32.08 -15.96
N TYR A 19 -14.65 -31.25 -15.48
CA TYR A 19 -14.24 -30.00 -16.14
C TYR A 19 -12.72 -29.85 -15.98
N PRO A 20 -11.96 -29.64 -17.07
CA PRO A 20 -10.56 -29.26 -16.97
C PRO A 20 -10.49 -27.76 -16.65
N SER A 21 -10.99 -27.36 -15.49
CA SER A 21 -11.01 -25.95 -15.05
C SER A 21 -9.72 -25.63 -14.31
N ARG A 22 -8.99 -24.63 -14.82
CA ARG A 22 -7.79 -24.03 -14.20
C ARG A 22 -8.02 -23.84 -12.69
N ARG A 23 -7.26 -24.53 -11.83
CA ARG A 23 -7.51 -24.48 -10.38
C ARG A 23 -6.92 -23.21 -9.77
N VAL A 24 -7.76 -22.46 -9.05
CA VAL A 24 -7.38 -21.24 -8.36
C VAL A 24 -7.36 -21.50 -6.86
N CYS A 25 -6.29 -21.05 -6.21
CA CYS A 25 -6.02 -21.28 -4.80
C CYS A 25 -5.80 -19.95 -4.06
N GLY A 26 -6.00 -19.95 -2.74
CA GLY A 26 -5.63 -18.84 -1.88
C GLY A 26 -4.13 -18.85 -1.58
N ASP A 27 -3.78 -18.66 -0.31
CA ASP A 27 -2.41 -18.90 0.16
C ASP A 27 -2.04 -20.38 0.03
N ILE A 28 -0.84 -20.65 -0.47
CA ILE A 28 -0.23 -21.99 -0.46
C ILE A 28 0.80 -21.98 0.66
N ARG A 29 0.54 -22.72 1.73
CA ARG A 29 1.44 -22.79 2.90
C ARG A 29 1.85 -24.22 3.17
N VAL A 30 3.15 -24.44 3.18
CA VAL A 30 3.79 -25.70 3.55
C VAL A 30 4.86 -25.35 4.56
N THR A 31 4.47 -25.25 5.82
CA THR A 31 5.40 -25.06 6.94
C THR A 31 5.40 -26.28 7.85
N LEU A 32 6.32 -26.31 8.81
CA LEU A 32 6.32 -27.34 9.86
C LEU A 32 4.95 -27.49 10.56
N PHE A 33 4.18 -26.40 10.67
CA PHE A 33 2.87 -26.43 11.30
C PHE A 33 1.82 -27.19 10.47
N GLU A 34 1.75 -26.93 9.15
CA GLU A 34 0.83 -27.65 8.27
C GLU A 34 1.23 -29.12 8.10
N LEU A 35 2.54 -29.40 8.00
CA LEU A 35 3.04 -30.77 7.87
C LEU A 35 2.73 -31.64 9.10
N LYS A 36 2.76 -31.06 10.32
CA LYS A 36 2.39 -31.77 11.55
C LYS A 36 0.89 -32.09 11.66
N ARG A 37 0.05 -31.55 10.78
CA ARG A 37 -1.41 -31.72 10.79
C ARG A 37 -1.91 -32.72 9.74
N ASP A 38 -1.01 -33.47 9.10
CA ASP A 38 -1.33 -34.38 7.98
C ASP A 38 -2.18 -33.70 6.88
N PHE A 39 -1.89 -32.43 6.61
CA PHE A 39 -2.57 -31.69 5.54
C PHE A 39 -2.26 -32.34 4.18
N ASP A 40 -3.30 -32.64 3.38
CA ASP A 40 -3.13 -33.20 2.04
C ASP A 40 -2.57 -32.14 1.06
N VAL A 41 -1.26 -32.06 1.00
CA VAL A 41 -0.50 -31.16 0.11
C VAL A 41 -0.78 -31.46 -1.36
N HIS A 42 -1.21 -32.68 -1.72
CA HIS A 42 -1.49 -33.03 -3.11
C HIS A 42 -2.69 -32.26 -3.66
N THR A 43 -3.61 -31.82 -2.81
CA THR A 43 -4.69 -30.91 -3.23
C THR A 43 -4.17 -29.58 -3.78
N LEU A 44 -3.01 -29.10 -3.31
CA LEU A 44 -2.41 -27.85 -3.78
C LEU A 44 -1.57 -28.03 -5.06
N SER A 45 -1.19 -29.26 -5.41
CA SER A 45 -0.36 -29.55 -6.60
C SER A 45 -1.05 -29.22 -7.93
N SER A 46 -2.38 -29.19 -7.95
CA SER A 46 -3.17 -28.80 -9.13
C SER A 46 -3.45 -27.31 -9.24
N CYS A 47 -3.03 -26.49 -8.27
CA CYS A 47 -3.14 -25.03 -8.34
C CYS A 47 -2.37 -24.50 -9.55
N GLU A 48 -3.05 -23.75 -10.42
CA GLU A 48 -2.43 -22.99 -11.52
C GLU A 48 -2.19 -21.53 -11.12
N ILE A 49 -3.11 -20.97 -10.33
CA ILE A 49 -3.12 -19.56 -9.91
C ILE A 49 -3.22 -19.51 -8.38
N SER A 50 -2.29 -18.81 -7.72
CA SER A 50 -2.44 -18.44 -6.31
C SER A 50 -2.82 -16.97 -6.20
N LEU A 51 -4.02 -16.71 -5.67
CA LEU A 51 -4.49 -15.36 -5.36
C LEU A 51 -3.84 -14.77 -4.09
N GLY A 52 -3.14 -15.61 -3.32
CA GLY A 52 -2.41 -15.22 -2.11
C GLY A 52 -0.90 -15.37 -2.29
N SER A 53 -0.22 -15.66 -1.18
CA SER A 53 1.23 -15.86 -1.12
C SER A 53 1.58 -17.36 -1.08
N VAL A 54 2.77 -17.70 -1.54
CA VAL A 54 3.33 -19.05 -1.46
C VAL A 54 4.42 -19.08 -0.40
N ILE A 55 4.24 -19.92 0.61
CA ILE A 55 5.18 -20.08 1.73
C ILE A 55 5.58 -21.54 1.79
N TYR A 56 6.83 -21.83 1.47
CA TYR A 56 7.42 -23.15 1.60
C TYR A 56 8.58 -23.08 2.59
N ALA A 57 8.31 -23.55 3.81
CA ALA A 57 9.24 -23.52 4.94
C ALA A 57 9.09 -24.76 5.84
N PRO A 58 9.39 -25.98 5.32
CA PRO A 58 9.14 -27.22 6.04
C PRO A 58 10.01 -27.41 7.30
N MET A 59 11.13 -26.67 7.40
CA MET A 59 12.20 -26.83 8.39
C MET A 59 12.98 -28.14 8.27
N HIS A 60 14.32 -28.05 8.32
CA HIS A 60 15.28 -29.12 8.01
C HIS A 60 15.19 -30.39 8.89
N PHE A 61 14.43 -30.39 9.97
CA PHE A 61 14.49 -31.40 11.03
C PHE A 61 13.10 -31.83 11.49
N SER A 62 12.56 -32.93 10.94
CA SER A 62 11.72 -33.93 11.65
C SER A 62 10.82 -34.77 10.75
N VAL A 63 10.82 -34.59 9.43
CA VAL A 63 9.91 -35.30 8.53
C VAL A 63 10.72 -36.02 7.46
N ASP A 64 10.39 -37.28 7.21
CA ASP A 64 11.06 -38.20 6.28
C ASP A 64 11.36 -37.47 4.95
N THR A 65 12.66 -37.30 4.64
CA THR A 65 13.15 -36.47 3.52
C THR A 65 12.58 -36.90 2.15
N SER A 66 12.15 -38.16 2.05
CA SER A 66 11.47 -38.73 0.87
C SER A 66 10.08 -38.13 0.61
N THR A 67 9.36 -37.71 1.66
CA THR A 67 7.99 -37.16 1.57
C THR A 67 7.98 -35.67 1.23
N ILE A 68 8.91 -34.88 1.79
CA ILE A 68 9.01 -33.43 1.53
C ILE A 68 9.55 -33.14 0.11
N THR A 69 10.47 -33.96 -0.39
CA THR A 69 11.03 -33.83 -1.76
C THR A 69 10.01 -34.20 -2.85
N ALA A 70 8.87 -34.80 -2.48
CA ALA A 70 7.76 -35.11 -3.38
C ALA A 70 6.78 -33.94 -3.59
N ILE A 71 6.84 -32.88 -2.77
CA ILE A 71 5.91 -31.75 -2.87
C ILE A 71 6.28 -30.87 -4.07
N ARG A 72 5.40 -30.84 -5.08
CA ARG A 72 5.59 -30.10 -6.33
C ARG A 72 4.32 -29.35 -6.72
N PHE A 73 4.52 -28.24 -7.43
CA PHE A 73 3.46 -27.39 -7.97
C PHE A 73 3.63 -27.27 -9.50
N PRO A 74 3.49 -28.38 -10.24
CA PRO A 74 3.82 -28.44 -11.66
C PRO A 74 2.93 -27.55 -12.54
N ASN A 75 1.75 -27.17 -12.05
CA ASN A 75 0.79 -26.34 -12.77
C ASN A 75 0.86 -24.87 -12.38
N LEU A 76 1.52 -24.52 -11.27
CA LEU A 76 1.53 -23.14 -10.76
C LEU A 76 2.25 -22.22 -11.75
N ARG A 77 1.53 -21.20 -12.22
CA ARG A 77 1.99 -20.25 -13.24
C ARG A 77 2.10 -18.83 -12.73
N GLU A 78 1.17 -18.41 -11.88
CA GLU A 78 1.16 -17.05 -11.34
C GLU A 78 0.83 -17.03 -9.85
N VAL A 79 1.53 -16.15 -9.13
CA VAL A 79 1.34 -15.90 -7.70
C VAL A 79 1.06 -14.41 -7.49
N HIS A 80 -0.06 -14.09 -6.88
CA HIS A 80 -0.47 -12.69 -6.69
C HIS A 80 0.21 -12.00 -5.51
N GLY A 81 0.51 -12.73 -4.44
CA GLY A 81 1.24 -12.24 -3.27
C GLY A 81 2.76 -12.34 -3.44
N TYR A 82 3.44 -12.66 -2.34
CA TYR A 82 4.89 -12.93 -2.32
C TYR A 82 5.17 -14.44 -2.32
N ILE A 83 6.42 -14.81 -2.62
CA ILE A 83 6.92 -16.17 -2.47
C ILE A 83 8.03 -16.18 -1.42
N LEU A 84 7.90 -17.05 -0.41
CA LEU A 84 8.91 -17.34 0.59
C LEU A 84 9.33 -18.80 0.50
N LEU A 85 10.60 -19.03 0.19
CA LEU A 85 11.25 -20.34 0.11
C LEU A 85 12.37 -20.38 1.15
N ALA A 86 12.12 -21.06 2.27
CA ALA A 86 13.08 -21.09 3.36
C ALA A 86 13.22 -22.47 3.99
N TYR A 87 14.34 -22.73 4.66
CA TYR A 87 14.58 -23.95 5.42
C TYR A 87 14.23 -25.26 4.66
N SER A 88 14.46 -25.26 3.35
CA SER A 88 14.19 -26.40 2.47
C SER A 88 15.45 -27.25 2.28
N SER A 89 15.23 -28.56 2.15
CA SER A 89 16.23 -29.54 1.73
C SER A 89 16.36 -29.69 0.20
N MET A 90 15.73 -28.81 -0.59
CA MET A 90 15.81 -28.87 -2.05
C MET A 90 17.14 -28.36 -2.58
N HIS A 91 17.70 -29.10 -3.56
CA HIS A 91 18.89 -28.68 -4.30
C HIS A 91 18.59 -27.65 -5.42
N SER A 92 17.36 -27.66 -5.93
CA SER A 92 16.86 -26.71 -6.94
C SER A 92 15.34 -26.64 -6.92
N PHE A 93 14.76 -25.47 -7.19
CA PHE A 93 13.30 -25.33 -7.28
C PHE A 93 12.72 -25.61 -8.68
N SER A 94 13.55 -26.01 -9.66
CA SER A 94 13.09 -26.27 -11.04
C SER A 94 12.02 -27.35 -11.15
N SER A 95 12.15 -28.43 -10.38
CA SER A 95 11.16 -29.51 -10.34
C SER A 95 9.90 -29.14 -9.56
N MET A 96 10.00 -28.18 -8.63
CA MET A 96 8.90 -27.74 -7.79
C MET A 96 8.00 -26.73 -8.50
N PHE A 97 8.59 -25.76 -9.21
CA PHE A 97 7.89 -24.69 -9.91
C PHE A 97 8.26 -24.60 -11.40
N PRO A 98 8.06 -25.66 -12.19
CA PRO A 98 8.52 -25.70 -13.58
C PRO A 98 7.82 -24.69 -14.49
N ARG A 99 6.64 -24.17 -14.10
CA ARG A 99 5.81 -23.28 -14.91
C ARG A 99 5.58 -21.90 -14.29
N LEU A 100 6.17 -21.61 -13.12
CA LEU A 100 5.99 -20.33 -12.45
C LEU A 100 6.59 -19.23 -13.31
N SER A 101 5.73 -18.37 -13.84
CA SER A 101 6.09 -17.35 -14.83
C SER A 101 6.01 -15.93 -14.27
N VAL A 102 5.07 -15.68 -13.35
CA VAL A 102 4.80 -14.32 -12.86
C VAL A 102 4.58 -14.27 -11.35
N ILE A 103 5.20 -13.29 -10.70
CA ILE A 103 4.93 -12.89 -9.31
C ILE A 103 4.40 -11.46 -9.33
N HIS A 104 3.14 -11.24 -8.93
CA HIS A 104 2.53 -9.90 -9.01
C HIS A 104 2.94 -8.98 -7.86
N GLY A 105 3.24 -9.50 -6.65
CA GLY A 105 3.61 -8.67 -5.51
C GLY A 105 2.51 -7.68 -5.07
N LYS A 106 1.24 -8.10 -5.16
CA LYS A 106 0.11 -7.33 -4.59
C LYS A 106 0.26 -7.21 -3.07
N ASP A 107 0.70 -8.29 -2.44
CA ASP A 107 1.12 -8.39 -1.04
C ASP A 107 2.62 -8.64 -0.97
N LEU A 108 3.29 -7.99 0.00
CA LEU A 108 4.74 -8.03 0.16
C LEU A 108 5.09 -8.43 1.59
N TYR A 109 6.14 -9.24 1.75
CA TYR A 109 6.70 -9.57 3.06
C TYR A 109 7.83 -8.59 3.37
N HIS A 110 7.58 -7.64 4.28
CA HIS A 110 8.54 -6.55 4.60
C HIS A 110 9.10 -5.82 3.36
N GLY A 111 8.25 -5.61 2.35
CA GLY A 111 8.63 -4.96 1.09
C GLY A 111 9.20 -5.89 0.00
N TYR A 112 9.37 -7.19 0.30
CA TYR A 112 9.88 -8.19 -0.64
C TYR A 112 8.75 -9.03 -1.26
N SER A 113 8.90 -9.37 -2.53
CA SER A 113 8.00 -10.27 -3.28
C SER A 113 8.59 -11.65 -3.53
N LEU A 114 9.92 -11.78 -3.48
CA LEU A 114 10.63 -13.05 -3.55
C LEU A 114 11.68 -13.12 -2.44
N ILE A 115 11.55 -14.12 -1.57
CA ILE A 115 12.38 -14.36 -0.39
C ILE A 115 12.91 -15.78 -0.47
N ILE A 116 14.24 -15.93 -0.60
CA ILE A 116 14.89 -17.24 -0.65
C ILE A 116 16.02 -17.25 0.39
N MET A 117 15.81 -17.92 1.52
CA MET A 117 16.78 -17.88 2.61
C MET A 117 16.90 -19.15 3.43
N ASP A 118 18.07 -19.37 4.03
CA ASP A 118 18.33 -20.50 4.94
C ASP A 118 18.11 -21.89 4.31
N ASN A 119 18.30 -21.99 2.98
CA ASN A 119 18.28 -23.26 2.25
C ASN A 119 19.72 -23.77 2.09
N PHE A 120 20.22 -24.52 3.08
CA PHE A 120 21.62 -24.93 3.14
C PHE A 120 22.06 -25.88 2.02
N LEU A 121 21.13 -26.70 1.49
CA LEU A 121 21.39 -27.66 0.41
C LEU A 121 21.09 -27.10 -0.99
N LEU A 122 20.59 -25.87 -1.09
CA LEU A 122 20.20 -25.28 -2.36
C LEU A 122 21.45 -24.93 -3.17
N GLU A 123 21.59 -25.52 -4.36
CA GLU A 123 22.73 -25.34 -5.26
C GLU A 123 22.43 -24.36 -6.40
N SER A 124 21.16 -24.30 -6.84
CA SER A 124 20.69 -23.41 -7.89
C SER A 124 19.25 -22.97 -7.63
N LEU A 125 18.85 -21.78 -8.10
CA LEU A 125 17.48 -21.32 -7.93
C LEU A 125 16.48 -22.13 -8.76
N GLY A 126 16.80 -22.38 -10.04
CA GLY A 126 15.97 -23.23 -10.91
C GLY A 126 14.60 -22.68 -11.30
N LEU A 127 14.32 -21.39 -11.07
CA LEU A 127 13.04 -20.75 -11.46
C LEU A 127 13.04 -20.40 -12.96
N THR A 128 13.23 -21.40 -13.82
CA THR A 128 13.56 -21.23 -15.24
C THR A 128 12.50 -20.51 -16.07
N SER A 129 11.24 -20.65 -15.66
CA SER A 129 10.09 -20.08 -16.36
C SER A 129 9.74 -18.68 -15.87
N LEU A 130 10.41 -18.17 -14.82
CA LEU A 130 10.10 -16.88 -14.22
C LEU A 130 10.55 -15.75 -15.14
N ILE A 131 9.57 -15.04 -15.70
CA ILE A 131 9.78 -13.98 -16.68
C ILE A 131 9.51 -12.60 -16.06
N SER A 132 8.57 -12.49 -15.12
CA SER A 132 8.19 -11.18 -14.57
C SER A 132 7.90 -11.18 -13.07
N ILE A 133 8.53 -10.26 -12.35
CA ILE A 133 8.18 -9.83 -10.99
C ILE A 133 7.69 -8.39 -11.07
N ARG A 134 6.39 -8.18 -10.88
CA ARG A 134 5.76 -6.89 -11.14
C ARG A 134 6.07 -5.84 -10.08
N ARG A 135 6.05 -6.25 -8.81
CA ARG A 135 6.21 -5.37 -7.64
C ARG A 135 6.97 -6.09 -6.52
N GLY A 136 7.78 -5.34 -5.78
CA GLY A 136 8.47 -5.81 -4.57
C GLY A 136 9.97 -6.04 -4.78
N ASN A 137 10.71 -6.03 -3.67
CA ASN A 137 12.15 -6.30 -3.65
C ASN A 137 12.43 -7.81 -3.63
N ILE A 138 13.69 -8.19 -3.89
CA ILE A 138 14.16 -9.57 -3.86
C ILE A 138 15.24 -9.71 -2.78
N ILE A 139 15.15 -10.77 -1.98
CA ILE A 139 16.20 -11.14 -1.02
C ILE A 139 16.56 -12.62 -1.18
N ILE A 140 17.84 -12.87 -1.41
CA ILE A 140 18.44 -14.20 -1.53
C ILE A 140 19.61 -14.24 -0.55
N ALA A 141 19.41 -14.83 0.63
CA ALA A 141 20.43 -14.76 1.68
C ALA A 141 20.58 -16.04 2.49
N ARG A 142 21.80 -16.30 2.97
CA ARG A 142 22.11 -17.46 3.84
C ARG A 142 21.84 -18.81 3.16
N ASN A 143 22.12 -18.92 1.87
CA ASN A 143 22.06 -20.18 1.13
C ASN A 143 23.50 -20.62 0.81
N SER A 144 24.16 -21.34 1.74
CA SER A 144 25.61 -21.57 1.73
C SER A 144 26.14 -22.34 0.52
N GLN A 145 25.31 -23.17 -0.13
CA GLN A 145 25.68 -23.92 -1.33
C GLN A 145 25.20 -23.28 -2.63
N LEU A 146 24.43 -22.18 -2.56
CA LEU A 146 23.76 -21.61 -3.71
C LEU A 146 24.75 -20.89 -4.63
N CYS A 147 24.84 -21.39 -5.85
CA CYS A 147 25.52 -20.75 -6.97
C CYS A 147 24.53 -20.02 -7.89
N TYR A 148 25.06 -19.25 -8.85
CA TYR A 148 24.32 -18.63 -9.97
C TYR A 148 23.31 -17.53 -9.61
N ALA A 149 23.07 -17.24 -8.33
CA ALA A 149 22.17 -16.15 -7.94
C ALA A 149 22.64 -14.75 -8.43
N ARG A 150 23.96 -14.55 -8.56
CA ARG A 150 24.58 -13.33 -9.10
C ARG A 150 24.68 -13.31 -10.64
N SER A 151 24.56 -14.47 -11.31
CA SER A 151 24.63 -14.52 -12.78
C SER A 151 23.29 -14.18 -13.45
N LEU A 152 22.23 -14.01 -12.69
CA LEU A 152 20.92 -13.62 -13.20
C LEU A 152 20.83 -12.11 -13.42
N HIS A 153 20.26 -11.72 -14.55
CA HIS A 153 19.91 -10.34 -14.83
C HIS A 153 18.53 -10.04 -14.25
N TRP A 154 18.49 -9.60 -13.00
CA TRP A 154 17.22 -9.33 -12.31
C TRP A 154 16.45 -8.16 -12.90
N ASP A 155 17.13 -7.20 -13.52
CA ASP A 155 16.49 -6.07 -14.20
C ASP A 155 15.64 -6.50 -15.41
N ASP A 156 15.95 -7.65 -16.01
CA ASP A 156 15.15 -8.22 -17.10
C ASP A 156 13.85 -8.88 -16.58
N VAL A 157 13.83 -9.24 -15.29
CA VAL A 157 12.69 -9.91 -14.64
C VAL A 157 11.82 -8.90 -13.88
N MET A 158 12.38 -7.82 -13.36
CA MET A 158 11.65 -6.83 -12.57
C MET A 158 10.96 -5.77 -13.43
N GLU A 159 9.64 -5.62 -13.30
CA GLU A 159 8.89 -4.59 -14.05
C GLU A 159 9.11 -3.19 -13.47
N THR A 160 9.25 -3.08 -12.15
CA THR A 160 9.43 -1.80 -11.45
C THR A 160 10.91 -1.40 -11.42
N LYS A 161 11.24 -0.22 -11.96
CA LYS A 161 12.59 0.35 -11.87
C LYS A 161 12.90 0.78 -10.42
N ASN A 162 14.16 0.64 -10.00
CA ASN A 162 14.67 0.94 -8.64
C ASN A 162 14.25 -0.04 -7.52
N THR A 163 13.85 -1.27 -7.86
CA THR A 163 13.69 -2.34 -6.87
C THR A 163 15.05 -2.83 -6.37
N GLN A 164 15.11 -3.20 -5.09
CA GLN A 164 16.35 -3.69 -4.47
C GLN A 164 16.45 -5.21 -4.61
N VAL A 165 17.63 -5.69 -5.01
CA VAL A 165 17.99 -7.10 -5.01
C VAL A 165 19.15 -7.29 -4.03
N ILE A 166 18.90 -8.04 -2.96
CA ILE A 166 19.89 -8.30 -1.91
C ILE A 166 20.34 -9.76 -2.02
N ALA A 167 21.59 -9.98 -2.42
CA ALA A 167 22.23 -11.29 -2.46
C ALA A 167 23.45 -11.34 -1.53
N ARG A 168 23.33 -11.98 -0.36
CA ARG A 168 24.39 -12.01 0.67
C ARG A 168 24.49 -13.36 1.36
N GLN A 169 25.68 -13.73 1.86
CA GLN A 169 25.87 -15.00 2.58
C GLN A 169 25.43 -16.22 1.74
N ASN A 170 25.65 -16.15 0.41
CA ASN A 170 25.51 -17.27 -0.51
C ASN A 170 26.94 -17.71 -0.93
N ARG A 171 27.06 -18.77 -1.73
CA ARG A 171 28.38 -19.24 -2.18
C ARG A 171 29.03 -18.22 -3.12
N ASP A 172 30.22 -17.73 -2.77
CA ASP A 172 30.95 -16.73 -3.56
C ASP A 172 31.82 -17.35 -4.68
N ASN A 173 32.36 -18.56 -4.47
CA ASN A 173 33.30 -19.22 -5.38
C ASN A 173 32.60 -20.24 -6.29
N CYS A 174 31.85 -19.76 -7.29
CA CYS A 174 31.17 -20.58 -8.29
C CYS A 174 31.70 -20.29 -9.70
N ALA A 175 31.70 -21.30 -10.58
CA ALA A 175 31.92 -21.06 -12.00
C ALA A 175 30.76 -20.24 -12.59
N PHE A 176 31.06 -19.34 -13.53
CA PHE A 176 30.04 -18.56 -14.22
C PHE A 176 29.38 -19.41 -15.31
N CYS A 177 28.05 -19.55 -15.25
CA CYS A 177 27.15 -20.17 -16.24
C CYS A 177 27.81 -21.01 -17.36
N PRO A 178 28.17 -22.28 -17.10
CA PRO A 178 29.05 -23.05 -17.98
C PRO A 178 28.48 -23.31 -19.38
N THR A 179 27.16 -23.35 -19.54
CA THR A 179 26.51 -23.64 -20.83
C THR A 179 25.76 -22.45 -21.44
N CYS A 180 25.76 -21.29 -20.78
CA CYS A 180 24.93 -20.15 -21.18
C CYS A 180 25.79 -18.92 -21.47
N PRO A 181 25.51 -18.19 -22.56
CA PRO A 181 26.36 -17.10 -23.00
C PRO A 181 26.39 -15.89 -22.04
N SER A 182 25.39 -15.75 -21.15
CA SER A 182 25.32 -14.58 -20.26
C SER A 182 24.71 -14.82 -18.89
N ALA A 183 23.59 -15.55 -18.79
CA ALA A 183 22.85 -15.67 -17.54
C ALA A 183 22.12 -17.00 -17.49
N CYS A 184 22.02 -17.57 -16.29
CA CYS A 184 21.50 -18.92 -16.09
C CYS A 184 20.83 -19.07 -14.73
N TRP A 185 19.77 -19.86 -14.70
CA TRP A 185 19.05 -20.26 -13.49
C TRP A 185 19.70 -21.47 -12.79
N SER A 186 20.45 -22.25 -13.56
CA SER A 186 21.20 -23.44 -13.16
C SER A 186 22.36 -23.68 -14.15
N PRO A 187 23.28 -24.62 -13.90
CA PRO A 187 24.42 -24.85 -14.79
C PRO A 187 24.05 -25.14 -16.25
N THR A 188 22.86 -25.69 -16.50
CA THR A 188 22.40 -26.15 -17.83
C THR A 188 21.19 -25.39 -18.36
N GLN A 189 20.57 -24.52 -17.57
CA GLN A 189 19.33 -23.82 -17.95
C GLN A 189 19.55 -22.30 -17.98
N CYS A 190 19.50 -21.74 -19.19
CA CYS A 190 19.74 -20.33 -19.42
C CYS A 190 18.54 -19.47 -19.01
N GLN A 191 18.81 -18.21 -18.65
CA GLN A 191 17.77 -17.23 -18.43
C GLN A 191 17.17 -16.83 -19.78
N GLN A 192 15.87 -17.05 -19.95
CA GLN A 192 15.15 -16.60 -21.13
C GLN A 192 15.10 -15.07 -21.16
N ARG A 193 15.32 -14.50 -22.35
CA ARG A 193 15.17 -13.06 -22.58
C ARG A 193 14.23 -12.80 -23.74
N CYS A 194 13.42 -11.77 -23.57
CA CYS A 194 12.65 -11.20 -24.65
C CYS A 194 13.47 -10.14 -25.37
N SER A 195 13.20 -9.92 -26.66
CA SER A 195 13.65 -8.69 -27.33
C SER A 195 13.22 -7.46 -26.51
N PRO A 196 14.07 -6.42 -26.41
CA PRO A 196 13.72 -5.17 -25.73
C PRO A 196 12.39 -4.57 -26.20
N ASN A 197 12.01 -4.83 -27.46
CA ASN A 197 10.75 -4.37 -28.05
C ASN A 197 9.51 -5.01 -27.41
N CYS A 198 9.64 -6.20 -26.82
CA CYS A 198 8.54 -6.91 -26.19
C CYS A 198 8.38 -6.62 -24.69
N GLN A 199 9.29 -5.83 -24.09
CA GLN A 199 9.24 -5.44 -22.68
C GLN A 199 8.99 -6.62 -21.70
N GLY A 200 9.67 -7.75 -21.92
CA GLY A 200 9.51 -8.95 -21.07
C GLY A 200 8.22 -9.76 -21.31
N ASN A 201 7.47 -9.49 -22.38
CA ASN A 201 6.25 -10.21 -22.74
C ASN A 201 6.37 -10.82 -24.15
N CYS A 202 7.04 -11.97 -24.25
CA CYS A 202 7.31 -12.63 -25.53
C CYS A 202 7.00 -14.13 -25.51
N LEU A 203 6.71 -14.67 -26.70
CA LEU A 203 6.57 -16.09 -26.97
C LEU A 203 7.95 -16.73 -27.27
N SER A 204 8.79 -15.97 -27.96
CA SER A 204 10.18 -16.30 -28.30
C SER A 204 10.99 -15.02 -28.31
N GLU A 205 12.31 -15.11 -28.51
CA GLU A 205 13.20 -13.93 -28.53
C GLU A 205 12.72 -12.82 -29.49
N THR A 206 12.05 -13.19 -30.59
CA THR A 206 11.63 -12.26 -31.65
C THR A 206 10.12 -12.04 -31.74
N VAL A 207 9.29 -12.87 -31.11
CA VAL A 207 7.83 -12.79 -31.21
C VAL A 207 7.23 -12.29 -29.91
N CYS A 208 6.66 -11.08 -29.93
CA CYS A 208 5.99 -10.50 -28.77
C CYS A 208 4.59 -11.10 -28.56
N CYS A 209 4.17 -11.17 -27.30
CA CYS A 209 2.82 -11.55 -26.93
C CYS A 209 1.87 -10.34 -26.95
N PRO A 210 0.54 -10.56 -27.00
CA PRO A 210 -0.45 -9.50 -26.88
C PRO A 210 -0.21 -8.62 -25.64
N GLU A 211 -0.48 -7.32 -25.74
CA GLU A 211 -0.23 -6.35 -24.66
C GLU A 211 -1.01 -6.60 -23.37
N GLN A 212 -2.11 -7.36 -23.45
CA GLN A 212 -2.90 -7.78 -22.28
C GLN A 212 -2.28 -8.97 -21.53
N CYS A 213 -1.27 -9.64 -22.11
CA CYS A 213 -0.48 -10.67 -21.44
C CYS A 213 0.63 -10.06 -20.57
N VAL A 214 1.08 -10.82 -19.58
CA VAL A 214 2.29 -10.55 -18.78
C VAL A 214 3.06 -11.86 -18.64
N GLY A 215 4.39 -11.76 -18.70
CA GLY A 215 5.28 -12.91 -18.53
C GLY A 215 5.17 -13.94 -19.66
N GLY A 216 4.83 -13.50 -20.87
CA GLY A 216 4.80 -14.35 -22.07
C GLY A 216 3.47 -15.06 -22.31
N CYS A 217 3.47 -15.90 -23.34
CA CYS A 217 2.31 -16.61 -23.86
C CYS A 217 2.73 -17.91 -24.55
N HIS A 218 1.79 -18.81 -24.80
CA HIS A 218 2.01 -20.09 -25.47
C HIS A 218 0.77 -20.51 -26.26
N TYR A 219 0.94 -21.38 -27.26
CA TYR A 219 -0.17 -21.94 -28.01
C TYR A 219 -0.86 -23.09 -27.26
N SER A 220 -2.19 -23.14 -27.34
CA SER A 220 -2.99 -24.28 -26.88
C SER A 220 -3.12 -25.34 -27.97
N ASN A 221 -2.87 -26.60 -27.64
CA ASN A 221 -3.06 -27.75 -28.55
C ASN A 221 -4.50 -28.31 -28.55
N ILE A 222 -5.48 -27.61 -27.97
CA ILE A 222 -6.74 -28.26 -27.54
C ILE A 222 -7.79 -28.44 -28.66
N THR A 223 -7.75 -27.74 -29.79
CA THR A 223 -8.59 -28.04 -30.97
C THR A 223 -8.00 -27.38 -32.23
N ALA A 224 -8.52 -27.71 -33.42
CA ALA A 224 -8.06 -27.32 -34.77
C ALA A 224 -7.91 -25.81 -35.08
N THR A 225 -7.98 -24.93 -34.07
CA THR A 225 -7.62 -23.51 -34.15
C THR A 225 -6.66 -23.18 -33.00
N SER A 226 -5.39 -22.96 -33.32
CA SER A 226 -4.34 -22.62 -32.34
C SER A 226 -4.62 -21.24 -31.72
N SER A 227 -5.18 -21.22 -30.51
CA SER A 227 -5.40 -19.99 -29.76
C SER A 227 -4.22 -19.71 -28.84
N LEU A 228 -3.70 -18.48 -28.89
CA LEU A 228 -2.60 -18.02 -28.04
C LEU A 228 -3.12 -17.74 -26.62
N ILE A 229 -2.51 -18.36 -25.61
CA ILE A 229 -2.87 -18.24 -24.19
C ILE A 229 -1.76 -17.48 -23.46
N CYS A 230 -2.12 -16.41 -22.73
CA CYS A 230 -1.20 -15.69 -21.88
C CYS A 230 -0.79 -16.52 -20.65
N ASN A 231 0.46 -16.37 -20.20
CA ASN A 231 0.91 -16.95 -18.93
C ASN A 231 0.25 -16.24 -17.75
N ALA A 232 0.27 -14.91 -17.74
CA ALA A 232 -0.48 -14.05 -16.83
C ALA A 232 -1.24 -12.95 -17.57
N CYS A 233 -2.24 -12.34 -16.91
CA CYS A 233 -2.96 -11.19 -17.45
C CYS A 233 -2.49 -9.88 -16.80
N LYS A 234 -2.43 -8.82 -17.60
CA LYS A 234 -2.05 -7.48 -17.13
C LYS A 234 -3.02 -6.93 -16.09
N ASN A 235 -4.32 -7.11 -16.33
CA ASN A 235 -5.42 -6.60 -15.51
C ASN A 235 -6.29 -7.73 -14.94
N MET A 236 -7.18 -8.29 -15.76
CA MET A 236 -8.14 -9.30 -15.35
C MET A 236 -8.14 -10.51 -16.29
N ARG A 237 -8.50 -11.68 -15.77
CA ARG A 237 -8.64 -12.93 -16.55
C ARG A 237 -10.04 -13.50 -16.42
N ILE A 238 -10.72 -13.78 -17.53
CA ILE A 238 -11.97 -14.55 -17.51
C ILE A 238 -11.64 -15.98 -17.08
N HIS A 239 -12.18 -16.44 -15.96
CA HIS A 239 -11.81 -17.74 -15.37
C HIS A 239 -12.04 -18.91 -16.33
N LYS A 240 -13.23 -18.96 -16.96
CA LYS A 240 -13.65 -20.05 -17.84
C LYS A 240 -12.82 -20.17 -19.12
N THR A 241 -12.50 -19.06 -19.77
CA THR A 241 -11.80 -19.05 -21.07
C THR A 241 -10.30 -18.85 -20.90
N GLY A 242 -9.87 -18.12 -19.88
CA GLY A 242 -8.48 -17.66 -19.69
C GLY A 242 -8.13 -16.43 -20.51
N LEU A 243 -9.12 -15.79 -21.13
CA LEU A 243 -8.93 -14.57 -21.90
C LEU A 243 -8.56 -13.42 -20.95
N CYS A 244 -7.52 -12.67 -21.30
CA CYS A 244 -7.16 -11.45 -20.61
C CYS A 244 -8.05 -10.29 -21.07
N VAL A 245 -8.60 -9.56 -20.10
CA VAL A 245 -9.48 -8.41 -20.32
C VAL A 245 -9.04 -7.26 -19.41
N GLU A 246 -9.32 -6.03 -19.84
CA GLU A 246 -8.96 -4.84 -19.06
C GLU A 246 -9.83 -4.68 -17.82
N LYS A 247 -11.15 -4.86 -17.97
CA LYS A 247 -12.15 -4.86 -16.89
C LYS A 247 -13.02 -6.10 -17.06
N CYS A 248 -13.49 -6.66 -15.94
CA CYS A 248 -14.50 -7.70 -16.01
C CYS A 248 -15.75 -7.18 -16.75
N PRO A 249 -16.33 -7.98 -17.66
CA PRO A 249 -17.62 -7.68 -18.26
C PRO A 249 -18.68 -7.41 -17.18
N ASP A 250 -19.65 -6.53 -17.45
CA ASP A 250 -20.59 -6.05 -16.43
C ASP A 250 -21.49 -7.16 -15.85
N ASN A 251 -21.63 -8.30 -16.53
CA ASN A 251 -22.36 -9.47 -16.05
C ASN A 251 -21.49 -10.46 -15.23
N MET A 252 -20.23 -10.12 -14.95
CA MET A 252 -19.28 -10.96 -14.21
C MET A 252 -18.80 -10.25 -12.93
N LEU A 253 -18.50 -11.07 -11.91
CA LEU A 253 -17.95 -10.66 -10.63
C LEU A 253 -16.42 -10.70 -10.68
N LYS A 254 -15.77 -9.79 -9.95
CA LYS A 254 -14.32 -9.85 -9.72
C LYS A 254 -13.99 -10.84 -8.61
N ALA A 255 -13.05 -11.75 -8.81
CA ALA A 255 -12.54 -12.65 -7.76
C ALA A 255 -11.04 -12.41 -7.55
N GLY A 256 -10.62 -12.23 -6.28
CA GLY A 256 -9.22 -11.99 -5.93
C GLY A 256 -8.58 -10.76 -6.60
N GLY A 257 -9.42 -9.83 -7.08
CA GLY A 257 -9.00 -8.63 -7.83
C GLY A 257 -8.19 -8.92 -9.10
N ALA A 258 -8.29 -10.12 -9.67
CA ALA A 258 -7.55 -10.52 -10.87
C ALA A 258 -8.35 -11.41 -11.83
N LEU A 259 -9.44 -12.02 -11.35
CA LEU A 259 -10.24 -12.95 -12.12
C LEU A 259 -11.65 -12.41 -12.31
N CYS A 260 -12.29 -12.79 -13.42
CA CYS A 260 -13.69 -12.57 -13.68
C CYS A 260 -14.41 -13.92 -13.64
N VAL A 261 -15.38 -14.04 -12.76
CA VAL A 261 -16.20 -15.23 -12.56
C VAL A 261 -17.67 -14.89 -12.72
N THR A 262 -18.47 -15.80 -13.26
CA THR A 262 -19.92 -15.65 -13.25
C THR A 262 -20.48 -15.82 -11.83
N HIS A 263 -21.71 -15.35 -11.60
CA HIS A 263 -22.41 -15.56 -10.33
C HIS A 263 -22.51 -17.04 -9.96
N LYS A 264 -22.75 -17.92 -10.95
CA LYS A 264 -22.82 -19.37 -10.75
C LYS A 264 -21.46 -19.99 -10.41
N GLU A 265 -20.39 -19.49 -11.03
CA GLU A 265 -19.03 -19.96 -10.74
C GLU A 265 -18.56 -19.50 -9.35
N CYS A 266 -19.02 -18.36 -8.84
CA CYS A 266 -18.60 -17.86 -7.54
C CYS A 266 -18.91 -18.84 -6.40
N THR A 267 -20.09 -19.46 -6.38
CA THR A 267 -20.49 -20.37 -5.30
C THR A 267 -19.71 -21.69 -5.31
N SER A 268 -19.19 -22.12 -6.48
CA SER A 268 -18.28 -23.26 -6.59
C SER A 268 -16.79 -22.85 -6.48
N PHE A 269 -16.51 -21.55 -6.48
CA PHE A 269 -15.18 -21.00 -6.31
C PHE A 269 -14.67 -21.21 -4.88
N PHE A 270 -13.34 -21.14 -4.69
CA PHE A 270 -12.70 -21.37 -3.40
C PHE A 270 -13.10 -22.69 -2.72
N LEU A 271 -13.10 -23.81 -3.45
CA LEU A 271 -13.53 -25.12 -2.92
C LEU A 271 -14.99 -25.14 -2.44
N GLY A 272 -15.87 -24.35 -3.07
CA GLY A 272 -17.30 -24.31 -2.75
C GLY A 272 -17.69 -23.35 -1.62
N THR A 273 -16.76 -22.49 -1.17
CA THR A 273 -17.01 -21.53 -0.08
C THR A 273 -17.04 -20.08 -0.53
N GLY A 274 -17.23 -19.83 -1.83
CA GLY A 274 -17.30 -18.46 -2.35
C GLY A 274 -18.63 -17.76 -2.01
N PHE A 275 -18.53 -16.48 -1.70
CA PHE A 275 -19.64 -15.58 -1.42
C PHE A 275 -19.72 -14.46 -2.44
N ILE A 276 -20.94 -14.11 -2.83
CA ILE A 276 -21.21 -13.00 -3.75
C ILE A 276 -21.46 -11.74 -2.92
N SER A 277 -20.75 -10.65 -3.24
CA SER A 277 -21.05 -9.33 -2.73
C SER A 277 -21.48 -8.42 -3.87
N ASP A 278 -22.79 -8.24 -4.01
CA ASP A 278 -23.37 -7.54 -5.16
C ASP A 278 -23.05 -6.05 -5.16
N GLU A 279 -23.03 -5.41 -3.99
CA GLU A 279 -22.74 -3.98 -3.84
C GLU A 279 -21.34 -3.60 -4.36
N ILE A 280 -20.37 -4.51 -4.25
CA ILE A 280 -19.00 -4.30 -4.73
C ILE A 280 -18.70 -5.07 -6.02
N ASN A 281 -19.66 -5.87 -6.51
CA ASN A 281 -19.54 -6.74 -7.68
C ASN A 281 -18.32 -7.69 -7.59
N GLU A 282 -18.13 -8.31 -6.43
CA GLU A 282 -17.00 -9.23 -6.16
C GLU A 282 -17.45 -10.61 -5.66
N CYS A 283 -16.62 -11.60 -5.95
CA CYS A 283 -16.65 -12.95 -5.39
C CYS A 283 -15.53 -13.09 -4.36
N VAL A 284 -15.89 -13.35 -3.11
CA VAL A 284 -14.98 -13.30 -1.96
C VAL A 284 -15.04 -14.59 -1.16
N LEU A 285 -13.94 -14.97 -0.51
CA LEU A 285 -13.89 -16.14 0.39
C LEU A 285 -14.65 -15.88 1.71
N SER A 286 -14.68 -14.62 2.13
CA SER A 286 -15.36 -14.17 3.34
C SER A 286 -15.86 -12.76 3.10
N CYS A 287 -16.96 -12.39 3.74
CA CYS A 287 -17.51 -11.06 3.58
C CYS A 287 -16.48 -10.01 4.03
N PRO A 288 -16.24 -8.96 3.23
CA PRO A 288 -15.30 -7.92 3.59
C PRO A 288 -15.79 -7.15 4.83
N PRO A 289 -14.91 -6.35 5.48
CA PRO A 289 -15.31 -5.49 6.59
C PRO A 289 -16.55 -4.67 6.24
N GLY A 290 -17.48 -4.49 7.17
CA GLY A 290 -18.73 -3.77 6.91
C GLY A 290 -19.81 -4.60 6.19
N PHE A 291 -19.58 -5.88 5.92
CA PHE A 291 -20.58 -6.82 5.40
C PHE A 291 -20.74 -8.05 6.30
N THR A 292 -21.93 -8.64 6.32
CA THR A 292 -22.23 -9.89 7.03
C THR A 292 -22.81 -10.94 6.08
N ARG A 293 -22.72 -12.22 6.50
CA ARG A 293 -23.18 -13.36 5.73
C ARG A 293 -24.70 -13.51 5.86
N MET A 294 -25.37 -13.71 4.72
CA MET A 294 -26.76 -14.14 4.66
C MET A 294 -26.85 -15.60 4.15
N SER A 295 -27.96 -16.29 4.43
CA SER A 295 -28.18 -17.74 4.25
C SER A 295 -28.04 -18.31 2.82
N ARG A 296 -27.65 -17.50 1.83
CA ARG A 296 -27.57 -17.84 0.40
C ARG A 296 -26.19 -17.58 -0.24
N SER A 297 -25.11 -17.72 0.54
CA SER A 297 -23.75 -17.40 0.08
C SER A 297 -23.60 -15.98 -0.47
N ARG A 298 -24.27 -15.01 0.18
CA ARG A 298 -24.23 -13.59 -0.17
C ARG A 298 -23.77 -12.76 1.00
N CYS A 299 -23.04 -11.70 0.69
CA CYS A 299 -22.60 -10.68 1.63
C CYS A 299 -23.50 -9.47 1.49
N VAL A 300 -24.15 -9.09 2.59
CA VAL A 300 -25.01 -7.91 2.68
C VAL A 300 -24.37 -6.90 3.60
N ARG A 301 -24.53 -5.61 3.30
CA ARG A 301 -23.94 -4.56 4.12
C ARG A 301 -24.46 -4.65 5.56
N CYS A 302 -23.55 -4.62 6.50
CA CYS A 302 -23.88 -4.53 7.91
C CYS A 302 -24.58 -3.21 8.19
N ILE A 303 -25.72 -3.27 8.87
CA ILE A 303 -26.24 -2.11 9.58
C ILE A 303 -25.39 -2.01 10.85
N SER A 304 -24.49 -1.02 10.88
CA SER A 304 -23.66 -0.77 12.05
C SER A 304 -24.53 -0.17 13.15
N SER A 305 -24.77 -0.94 14.20
CA SER A 305 -25.52 -0.50 15.37
C SER A 305 -24.85 -1.03 16.64
N PRO A 306 -25.14 -0.45 17.81
CA PRO A 306 -24.67 -0.99 19.09
C PRO A 306 -25.08 -2.46 19.30
N ALA A 307 -26.23 -2.87 18.75
CA ALA A 307 -26.70 -4.26 18.78
C ALA A 307 -25.91 -5.20 17.84
N ASN A 308 -25.31 -4.66 16.78
CA ASN A 308 -24.45 -5.37 15.84
C ASN A 308 -23.00 -4.92 15.99
N ASN A 309 -22.40 -5.19 17.16
CA ASN A 309 -21.02 -4.91 17.61
C ASN A 309 -20.04 -4.56 16.45
N TYR A 310 -20.10 -3.34 15.90
CA TYR A 310 -19.28 -2.87 14.76
C TYR A 310 -19.10 -3.89 13.63
N CYS A 311 -20.21 -4.43 13.11
CA CYS A 311 -20.24 -5.49 12.09
C CYS A 311 -19.46 -6.73 12.57
N HIS A 312 -19.97 -7.38 13.63
CA HIS A 312 -19.35 -8.56 14.27
C HIS A 312 -17.87 -8.39 14.64
N GLY A 313 -17.48 -7.20 15.10
CA GLY A 313 -16.12 -6.85 15.49
C GLY A 313 -15.24 -6.48 14.30
N ALA A 314 -15.69 -6.73 13.06
CA ALA A 314 -14.89 -6.50 11.87
C ALA A 314 -14.43 -5.04 11.82
N CYS A 315 -15.29 -4.04 12.06
CA CYS A 315 -14.96 -2.61 12.04
C CYS A 315 -14.75 -2.01 13.43
N LYS A 316 -14.45 -2.80 14.48
CA LYS A 316 -14.35 -2.29 15.85
C LYS A 316 -13.13 -1.39 16.06
N ASP A 317 -11.95 -1.98 16.26
CA ASP A 317 -10.72 -1.25 16.55
C ASP A 317 -9.78 -1.24 15.34
N ARG A 318 -9.23 -0.06 15.03
CA ARG A 318 -8.39 0.16 13.85
C ARG A 318 -7.15 0.93 14.19
N HIS A 319 -6.00 0.29 13.97
CA HIS A 319 -4.68 0.87 14.17
C HIS A 319 -3.94 0.90 12.84
N ILE A 320 -3.70 2.10 12.34
CA ILE A 320 -3.03 2.35 11.07
C ILE A 320 -1.61 2.81 11.36
N ARG A 321 -0.62 2.01 10.93
CA ARG A 321 0.82 2.29 11.07
C ARG A 321 1.52 2.42 9.72
N SER A 322 0.85 2.02 8.65
CA SER A 322 1.33 2.12 7.28
C SER A 322 0.21 2.56 6.34
N ILE A 323 0.57 3.06 5.15
CA ILE A 323 -0.41 3.41 4.12
C ILE A 323 -1.20 2.17 3.67
N GLY A 324 -0.60 0.98 3.71
CA GLY A 324 -1.29 -0.28 3.39
C GLY A 324 -2.42 -0.62 4.37
N ASP A 325 -2.30 -0.22 5.63
CA ASP A 325 -3.24 -0.58 6.69
C ASP A 325 -4.61 0.10 6.49
N PHE A 326 -4.67 1.21 5.74
CA PHE A 326 -5.94 1.89 5.39
C PHE A 326 -6.91 0.97 4.65
N ARG A 327 -6.42 -0.10 3.99
CA ARG A 327 -7.28 -1.13 3.38
C ARG A 327 -8.21 -1.81 4.40
N SER A 328 -7.83 -1.87 5.67
CA SER A 328 -8.67 -2.43 6.73
C SER A 328 -9.93 -1.61 7.02
N LEU A 329 -9.98 -0.35 6.56
CA LEU A 329 -11.14 0.55 6.65
C LEU A 329 -12.01 0.50 5.40
N LYS A 330 -11.54 -0.14 4.32
CA LYS A 330 -12.28 -0.27 3.07
C LYS A 330 -13.64 -0.89 3.41
N TYR A 331 -14.70 -0.14 3.11
CA TYR A 331 -16.11 -0.47 3.38
C TYR A 331 -16.66 -0.24 4.80
N CYS A 332 -15.84 0.11 5.79
CA CYS A 332 -16.36 0.56 7.09
C CYS A 332 -16.93 1.98 6.97
N SER A 333 -18.20 2.18 7.34
CA SER A 333 -18.79 3.52 7.48
C SER A 333 -18.77 4.01 8.93
N ARG A 334 -18.67 3.10 9.91
CA ARG A 334 -18.59 3.40 11.34
C ARG A 334 -17.58 2.48 12.01
N VAL A 335 -16.74 3.05 12.88
CA VAL A 335 -15.75 2.31 13.67
C VAL A 335 -15.82 2.72 15.14
N HIS A 336 -15.37 1.85 16.04
CA HIS A 336 -15.31 2.16 17.47
C HIS A 336 -14.11 3.05 17.79
N THR A 337 -12.91 2.57 17.44
CA THR A 337 -11.64 3.28 17.66
C THR A 337 -10.85 3.33 16.36
N LEU A 338 -10.32 4.51 16.02
CA LEU A 338 -9.42 4.71 14.89
C LEU A 338 -8.18 5.49 15.32
N ASN A 339 -7.04 4.82 15.25
CA ASN A 339 -5.77 5.40 15.63
C ASN A 339 -4.75 5.31 14.49
N ILE A 340 -4.11 6.42 14.14
CA ILE A 340 -3.19 6.56 13.02
C ILE A 340 -1.86 7.11 13.55
N TYR A 341 -0.79 6.34 13.39
CA TYR A 341 0.51 6.64 14.01
C TYR A 341 1.70 6.47 13.06
N ASN A 342 2.70 7.34 13.18
CA ASN A 342 4.06 7.15 12.67
C ASN A 342 4.14 6.82 11.16
N ILE A 343 3.36 7.54 10.33
CA ILE A 343 3.38 7.36 8.87
C ILE A 343 4.24 8.45 8.22
N GLU A 344 5.35 8.05 7.61
CA GLU A 344 6.27 8.94 6.89
C GLU A 344 5.92 9.09 5.39
N THR A 345 6.50 10.10 4.73
CA THR A 345 6.23 10.48 3.33
C THR A 345 6.90 9.60 2.26
N VAL A 346 7.45 8.44 2.62
CA VAL A 346 8.47 7.76 1.79
C VAL A 346 7.91 6.96 0.60
N ASP A 347 6.62 6.62 0.54
CA ASP A 347 6.12 5.77 -0.55
C ASP A 347 5.72 6.59 -1.80
N THR A 348 6.60 6.72 -2.79
CA THR A 348 6.36 7.49 -4.03
C THR A 348 5.34 6.85 -4.99
N ARG A 349 4.61 5.80 -4.58
CA ARG A 349 3.65 5.09 -5.42
C ARG A 349 2.25 5.71 -5.35
N ARG A 350 1.96 6.60 -6.32
CA ARG A 350 0.67 7.30 -6.49
C ARG A 350 -0.57 6.41 -6.33
N ASN A 351 -0.52 5.15 -6.77
CA ASN A 351 -1.70 4.27 -6.77
C ASN A 351 -2.12 3.81 -5.35
N THR A 352 -1.16 3.63 -4.43
CA THR A 352 -1.46 3.21 -3.05
C THR A 352 -2.15 4.33 -2.26
N PHE A 353 -1.79 5.58 -2.55
CA PHE A 353 -2.43 6.76 -1.97
C PHE A 353 -3.89 6.89 -2.38
N LEU A 354 -4.22 6.68 -3.67
CA LEU A 354 -5.60 6.76 -4.16
C LEU A 354 -6.51 5.73 -3.49
N GLU A 355 -6.03 4.49 -3.31
CA GLU A 355 -6.79 3.46 -2.62
C GLU A 355 -7.01 3.82 -1.14
N ALA A 356 -5.97 4.29 -0.44
CA ALA A 356 -6.06 4.71 0.96
C ALA A 356 -7.10 5.83 1.17
N PHE A 357 -7.08 6.87 0.32
CA PHE A 357 -8.05 7.96 0.40
C PHE A 357 -9.49 7.51 0.15
N SER A 358 -9.70 6.51 -0.72
CA SER A 358 -11.04 5.97 -0.94
C SER A 358 -11.64 5.36 0.35
N ALA A 359 -10.83 4.67 1.15
CA ALA A 359 -11.27 4.06 2.40
C ALA A 359 -11.57 5.12 3.49
N LEU A 360 -10.77 6.18 3.56
CA LEU A 360 -11.03 7.30 4.48
C LEU A 360 -12.30 8.08 4.10
N SER A 361 -12.54 8.23 2.80
CA SER A 361 -13.70 8.97 2.28
C SER A 361 -15.05 8.30 2.57
N SER A 362 -15.07 6.99 2.85
CA SER A 362 -16.31 6.27 3.19
C SER A 362 -16.67 6.30 4.67
N LEU A 363 -15.76 6.77 5.53
CA LEU A 363 -15.98 6.78 6.97
C LEU A 363 -16.86 7.96 7.36
N GLU A 364 -17.96 7.66 8.04
CA GLU A 364 -18.99 8.64 8.44
C GLU A 364 -18.97 8.91 9.94
N GLN A 365 -18.56 7.93 10.76
CA GLN A 365 -18.58 8.04 12.21
C GLN A 365 -17.46 7.25 12.91
N ILE A 366 -16.91 7.82 13.98
CA ILE A 366 -15.98 7.17 14.93
C ILE A 366 -16.56 7.33 16.33
N ASP A 367 -16.73 6.24 17.07
CA ASP A 367 -17.55 6.28 18.29
C ASP A 367 -16.81 6.64 19.57
N HIS A 368 -15.54 6.26 19.72
CA HIS A 368 -14.86 6.34 21.01
C HIS A 368 -13.54 7.10 20.96
N GLU A 369 -12.56 6.59 20.24
CA GLU A 369 -11.21 7.17 20.21
C GLU A 369 -10.78 7.45 18.78
N PHE A 370 -10.34 8.69 18.53
CA PHE A 370 -9.75 9.10 17.27
C PHE A 370 -8.40 9.79 17.50
N THR A 371 -7.32 9.11 17.13
CA THR A 371 -5.96 9.66 17.29
C THR A 371 -5.23 9.75 15.95
N ILE A 372 -4.65 10.92 15.67
CA ILE A 372 -3.67 11.11 14.59
C ILE A 372 -2.39 11.66 15.21
N HIS A 373 -1.34 10.85 15.24
CA HIS A 373 -0.07 11.22 15.86
C HIS A 373 1.14 10.91 14.98
N ASN A 374 2.00 11.92 14.78
CA ASN A 374 3.21 11.83 13.95
C ASN A 374 2.92 11.28 12.53
N VAL A 375 1.92 11.86 11.86
CA VAL A 375 1.52 11.48 10.49
C VAL A 375 1.93 12.58 9.51
N LYS A 376 2.76 12.23 8.54
CA LYS A 376 3.38 13.16 7.59
C LYS A 376 2.72 13.20 6.21
N ILE A 377 1.65 12.43 6.01
CA ILE A 377 0.96 12.30 4.71
C ILE A 377 -0.27 13.22 4.57
N PHE A 378 -0.73 13.84 5.66
CA PHE A 378 -1.91 14.71 5.65
C PHE A 378 -1.50 16.17 5.68
N SER A 379 -1.87 16.91 4.63
CA SER A 379 -1.88 18.38 4.65
C SER A 379 -3.17 18.94 5.23
N ALA A 380 -4.29 18.22 5.05
CA ALA A 380 -5.60 18.56 5.59
C ALA A 380 -6.37 17.31 6.02
N LEU A 381 -7.28 17.45 7.00
CA LEU A 381 -8.19 16.35 7.41
C LEU A 381 -9.44 16.24 6.53
N SER A 382 -9.57 17.06 5.49
CA SER A 382 -10.59 16.94 4.44
C SER A 382 -10.61 15.58 3.72
N VAL A 383 -9.54 14.79 3.88
CA VAL A 383 -9.43 13.39 3.45
C VAL A 383 -10.52 12.50 4.08
N PHE A 384 -11.00 12.86 5.27
CA PHE A 384 -12.17 12.29 5.93
C PHE A 384 -13.44 13.04 5.49
N SER A 385 -13.70 13.04 4.18
CA SER A 385 -14.68 13.95 3.56
C SER A 385 -16.14 13.69 3.95
N ARG A 386 -16.47 12.48 4.38
CA ARG A 386 -17.82 12.11 4.85
C ARG A 386 -17.94 12.00 6.36
N LEU A 387 -16.88 12.23 7.11
CA LEU A 387 -16.90 12.10 8.56
C LEU A 387 -17.80 13.18 9.17
N ARG A 388 -18.87 12.77 9.84
CA ARG A 388 -19.89 13.67 10.41
C ARG A 388 -19.83 13.75 11.92
N ARG A 389 -19.40 12.68 12.60
CA ARG A 389 -19.39 12.61 14.06
C ARG A 389 -18.18 11.84 14.58
N ILE A 390 -17.59 12.35 15.65
CA ILE A 390 -16.49 11.72 16.39
C ILE A 390 -16.86 11.77 17.87
N GLY A 391 -16.91 10.60 18.51
CA GLY A 391 -17.39 10.45 19.87
C GLY A 391 -18.92 10.31 19.93
N ILE A 392 -19.39 9.44 20.82
CA ILE A 392 -20.82 9.28 21.16
C ILE A 392 -21.11 9.49 22.65
N THR A 393 -20.07 9.64 23.45
CA THR A 393 -20.11 9.72 24.92
C THR A 393 -19.11 10.75 25.41
N SER A 394 -19.31 11.28 26.61
CA SER A 394 -18.39 12.25 27.23
C SER A 394 -16.98 11.70 27.50
N ASN A 395 -16.82 10.37 27.61
CA ASN A 395 -15.52 9.71 27.75
C ASN A 395 -14.80 9.48 26.41
N SER A 396 -15.40 9.88 25.28
CA SER A 396 -14.74 9.79 23.98
C SER A 396 -13.57 10.77 23.91
N SER A 397 -12.57 10.45 23.08
CA SER A 397 -11.38 11.28 22.94
C SER A 397 -10.95 11.45 21.50
N MET A 398 -10.54 12.68 21.19
CA MET A 398 -9.97 13.05 19.90
C MET A 398 -8.63 13.74 20.12
N THR A 399 -7.57 13.18 19.58
CA THR A 399 -6.20 13.70 19.71
C THR A 399 -5.55 13.89 18.35
N ILE A 400 -5.07 15.10 18.08
CA ILE A 400 -4.27 15.44 16.89
C ILE A 400 -2.94 16.02 17.34
N GLU A 401 -1.87 15.25 17.16
CA GLU A 401 -0.57 15.56 17.76
C GLU A 401 0.61 15.34 16.81
N GLU A 402 1.60 16.26 16.84
CA GLU A 402 2.88 16.08 16.13
C GLU A 402 2.77 15.84 14.61
N ASN A 403 1.71 16.36 13.97
CA ASN A 403 1.53 16.20 12.53
C ASN A 403 2.21 17.36 11.78
N GLU A 404 3.48 17.14 11.43
CA GLU A 404 4.40 18.17 10.91
C GLU A 404 3.89 18.91 9.66
N PHE A 405 3.18 18.21 8.77
CA PHE A 405 2.70 18.76 7.49
C PHE A 405 1.23 19.19 7.51
N LEU A 406 0.52 18.98 8.63
CA LEU A 406 -0.88 19.34 8.75
C LEU A 406 -1.02 20.87 8.81
N THR A 407 -1.65 21.46 7.79
CA THR A 407 -1.90 22.90 7.71
C THR A 407 -3.34 23.27 8.03
N GLU A 408 -4.26 22.32 7.87
CA GLU A 408 -5.69 22.54 8.01
C GLU A 408 -6.41 21.33 8.62
N LEU A 409 -7.50 21.57 9.36
CA LEU A 409 -8.41 20.54 9.83
C LEU A 409 -9.45 20.22 8.74
N TRP A 410 -10.69 20.68 8.88
CA TRP A 410 -11.75 20.53 7.88
C TRP A 410 -12.20 21.90 7.34
N PRO A 411 -11.86 22.25 6.08
CA PRO A 411 -12.22 23.54 5.46
C PRO A 411 -13.73 23.71 5.23
N SER A 412 -14.43 22.63 4.90
CA SER A 412 -15.82 22.66 4.44
C SER A 412 -16.76 21.97 5.43
N THR A 413 -16.77 20.64 5.44
CA THR A 413 -17.65 19.83 6.27
C THR A 413 -16.93 19.39 7.54
N GLN A 414 -17.10 20.17 8.60
CA GLN A 414 -16.51 19.89 9.92
C GLN A 414 -17.38 18.87 10.69
N PRO A 415 -16.79 17.78 11.24
CA PRO A 415 -17.51 16.82 12.06
C PRO A 415 -17.90 17.42 13.41
N ILE A 416 -18.98 16.90 13.98
CA ILE A 416 -19.36 17.15 15.37
C ILE A 416 -18.48 16.29 16.29
N ILE A 417 -17.90 16.89 17.31
CA ILE A 417 -17.02 16.20 18.28
C ILE A 417 -17.72 16.17 19.63
N GLN A 418 -17.80 14.99 20.23
CA GLN A 418 -18.29 14.78 21.58
C GLN A 418 -17.18 14.19 22.46
N GLY A 419 -17.13 14.61 23.72
CA GLY A 419 -16.10 14.18 24.67
C GLY A 419 -14.93 15.16 24.77
N SER A 420 -13.70 14.66 24.69
CA SER A 420 -12.48 15.45 24.84
C SER A 420 -11.77 15.72 23.52
N LEU A 421 -11.26 16.94 23.34
CA LEU A 421 -10.49 17.37 22.17
C LEU A 421 -9.12 17.91 22.59
N ASN A 422 -8.07 17.31 22.05
CA ASN A 422 -6.68 17.69 22.28
C ASN A 422 -5.95 17.92 20.94
N ILE A 423 -5.46 19.13 20.69
CA ILE A 423 -4.73 19.48 19.47
C ILE A 423 -3.42 20.19 19.86
N VAL A 424 -2.29 19.49 19.72
CA VAL A 424 -1.00 19.96 20.24
C VAL A 424 0.17 19.65 19.31
N ARG A 425 1.21 20.48 19.34
CA ARG A 425 2.47 20.26 18.60
C ARG A 425 2.32 20.08 17.07
N ASN A 426 1.33 20.70 16.44
CA ASN A 426 1.15 20.68 14.99
C ASN A 426 1.81 21.93 14.36
N ALA A 427 3.10 21.80 14.02
CA ALA A 427 3.97 22.93 13.69
C ALA A 427 3.47 23.85 12.56
N ARG A 428 2.75 23.30 11.57
CA ARG A 428 2.20 24.05 10.42
C ARG A 428 0.69 24.35 10.52
N LEU A 429 0.01 23.92 11.59
CA LEU A 429 -1.42 24.13 11.78
C LEU A 429 -1.68 25.43 12.53
N CYS A 430 -2.29 26.40 11.85
CA CYS A 430 -2.54 27.72 12.42
C CYS A 430 -3.51 27.71 13.59
N LEU A 431 -3.16 28.44 14.66
CA LEU A 431 -4.00 28.57 15.85
C LEU A 431 -5.40 29.12 15.51
N LYS A 432 -5.50 30.08 14.57
CA LYS A 432 -6.78 30.59 14.08
C LYS A 432 -7.68 29.48 13.52
N ASN A 433 -7.12 28.51 12.81
CA ASN A 433 -7.88 27.40 12.23
C ASN A 433 -8.39 26.47 13.35
N ILE A 434 -7.56 26.24 14.38
CA ILE A 434 -7.93 25.45 15.56
C ILE A 434 -9.07 26.13 16.34
N VAL A 435 -8.95 27.43 16.62
CA VAL A 435 -9.96 28.22 17.34
C VAL A 435 -11.28 28.25 16.57
N ASN A 436 -11.25 28.46 15.26
CA ASN A 436 -12.44 28.45 14.41
C ASN A 436 -13.15 27.09 14.46
N PHE A 437 -12.39 26.00 14.41
CA PHE A 437 -12.93 24.64 14.53
C PHE A 437 -13.54 24.38 15.91
N ILE A 438 -12.86 24.74 16.99
CA ILE A 438 -13.38 24.61 18.36
C ILE A 438 -14.70 25.38 18.50
N ASN A 439 -14.76 26.62 18.03
CA ASN A 439 -15.97 27.44 18.09
C ASN A 439 -17.12 26.79 17.32
N TYR A 440 -16.86 26.30 16.10
CA TYR A 440 -17.86 25.58 15.32
C TYR A 440 -18.40 24.36 16.08
N THR A 441 -17.54 23.58 16.71
CA THR A 441 -17.96 22.37 17.43
C THR A 441 -18.72 22.71 18.71
N MET A 442 -18.28 23.72 19.49
CA MET A 442 -18.95 24.16 20.72
C MET A 442 -20.35 24.72 20.47
N THR A 443 -20.63 25.29 19.29
CA THR A 443 -22.00 25.71 18.94
C THR A 443 -22.97 24.53 18.76
N ARG A 444 -22.46 23.31 18.61
CA ARG A 444 -23.26 22.10 18.36
C ARG A 444 -23.22 21.10 19.51
N GLU A 445 -22.15 21.09 20.30
CA GLU A 445 -21.97 20.21 21.47
C GLU A 445 -21.47 21.04 22.66
N THR A 446 -22.33 21.22 23.66
CA THR A 446 -22.06 22.09 24.82
C THR A 446 -21.05 21.50 25.80
N ASP A 447 -20.92 20.17 25.82
CA ASP A 447 -20.13 19.45 26.82
C ASP A 447 -18.69 19.13 26.35
N LEU A 448 -18.25 19.73 25.24
CA LEU A 448 -16.92 19.52 24.69
C LEU A 448 -15.83 19.96 25.66
N GLN A 449 -14.98 19.01 26.08
CA GLN A 449 -13.82 19.28 26.94
C GLN A 449 -12.58 19.52 26.08
N VAL A 450 -12.17 20.79 25.95
CA VAL A 450 -10.95 21.14 25.21
C VAL A 450 -9.76 21.20 26.16
N THR A 451 -8.75 20.35 25.95
CA THR A 451 -7.50 20.42 26.70
C THR A 451 -6.69 21.62 26.23
N ARG A 452 -6.72 22.70 27.01
CA ARG A 452 -5.94 23.92 26.76
C ARG A 452 -4.62 23.89 27.52
N ASP A 453 -3.67 23.06 27.09
CA ASP A 453 -2.34 23.05 27.70
C ASP A 453 -1.51 24.23 27.17
N THR A 454 -1.61 25.35 27.89
CA THR A 454 -0.88 26.59 27.60
C THR A 454 0.65 26.41 27.49
N ARG A 455 1.26 25.34 28.02
CA ARG A 455 2.72 25.10 27.88
C ARG A 455 3.11 24.52 26.52
N ASN A 456 2.22 23.75 25.89
CA ASN A 456 2.47 23.03 24.64
C ASN A 456 1.74 23.63 23.42
N GLU A 457 0.77 24.51 23.64
CA GLU A 457 0.03 25.20 22.58
C GLU A 457 0.92 26.07 21.67
N TYR A 458 2.02 26.64 22.18
CA TYR A 458 2.97 27.46 21.40
C TYR A 458 3.62 26.71 20.23
N ALA A 459 3.60 25.37 20.24
CA ALA A 459 4.11 24.55 19.15
C ALA A 459 3.11 24.43 17.98
N ASN A 460 1.83 24.77 18.16
CA ASN A 460 0.86 24.83 17.07
C ASN A 460 1.13 26.08 16.21
N GLY A 461 1.35 25.88 14.92
CA GLY A 461 1.53 26.99 13.97
C GLY A 461 2.87 27.73 14.11
N TYR A 462 3.83 27.24 14.90
CA TYR A 462 5.14 27.86 15.08
C TYR A 462 5.95 27.98 13.77
N LEU A 463 5.75 27.05 12.83
CA LEU A 463 6.33 27.06 11.48
C LEU A 463 5.33 27.53 10.39
N ALA A 464 4.12 27.93 10.78
CA ALA A 464 3.06 28.29 9.84
C ALA A 464 3.06 29.79 9.52
N SER A 465 2.75 30.14 8.27
CA SER A 465 2.48 31.52 7.87
C SER A 465 0.98 31.80 7.97
N CYS A 466 0.47 32.02 9.18
CA CYS A 466 -0.98 32.07 9.46
C CYS A 466 -1.68 33.38 9.10
N GLU A 467 -0.93 34.46 9.07
CA GLU A 467 -1.40 35.76 8.60
C GLU A 467 -0.53 36.14 7.40
N SER A 468 -1.19 36.42 6.27
CA SER A 468 -0.53 36.93 5.08
C SER A 468 -1.09 38.31 4.81
N ASN A 469 -0.23 39.32 5.00
CA ASN A 469 -0.49 40.67 4.54
C ASN A 469 0.27 40.86 3.23
N PHE A 470 -0.39 41.46 2.24
CA PHE A 470 0.29 41.85 1.01
C PHE A 470 1.22 43.03 1.30
N LEU A 471 2.51 42.83 1.06
CA LEU A 471 3.50 43.91 1.10
C LEU A 471 3.55 44.59 -0.27
N SER A 472 3.48 45.92 -0.26
CA SER A 472 3.63 46.69 -1.50
C SER A 472 5.11 46.88 -1.81
N ILE A 473 5.55 46.29 -2.91
CA ILE A 473 6.94 46.40 -3.38
C ILE A 473 7.00 47.43 -4.49
N THR A 474 7.92 48.39 -4.39
CA THR A 474 8.23 49.31 -5.48
C THR A 474 9.69 49.16 -5.87
N ILE A 475 9.93 49.03 -7.17
CA ILE A 475 11.28 48.93 -7.71
C ILE A 475 11.77 50.35 -7.94
N GLY A 476 12.85 50.72 -7.25
CA GLY A 476 13.54 51.99 -7.42
C GLY A 476 14.49 51.95 -8.61
N LYS A 477 15.66 52.59 -8.47
CA LYS A 477 16.67 52.59 -9.52
C LYS A 477 17.26 51.19 -9.72
N VAL A 478 17.34 50.79 -10.98
CA VAL A 478 17.99 49.55 -11.42
C VAL A 478 19.31 49.92 -12.10
N TYR A 479 20.40 49.34 -11.61
CA TYR A 479 21.75 49.45 -12.16
C TYR A 479 22.17 48.11 -12.80
N SER A 480 23.34 48.08 -13.43
CA SER A 480 23.86 46.90 -14.13
C SER A 480 23.99 45.65 -13.25
N PHE A 481 24.26 45.80 -11.95
CA PHE A 481 24.45 44.69 -11.01
C PHE A 481 23.60 44.77 -9.74
N THR A 482 22.85 45.85 -9.53
CA THR A 482 22.11 46.10 -8.30
C THR A 482 20.76 46.74 -8.60
N ALA A 483 19.71 46.40 -7.84
CA ALA A 483 18.42 47.05 -7.93
C ALA A 483 17.98 47.50 -6.53
N ASN A 484 17.49 48.73 -6.42
CA ASN A 484 16.88 49.21 -5.19
C ASN A 484 15.43 48.72 -5.14
N ILE A 485 15.08 48.04 -4.05
CA ILE A 485 13.73 47.54 -3.81
C ILE A 485 13.25 48.22 -2.53
N ASN A 486 12.17 48.99 -2.63
CA ASN A 486 11.53 49.59 -1.47
C ASN A 486 10.30 48.76 -1.11
N VAL A 487 10.18 48.37 0.16
CA VAL A 487 9.10 47.50 0.64
C VAL A 487 8.29 48.26 1.68
N ALA A 488 7.11 48.72 1.27
CA ALA A 488 6.21 49.38 2.20
C ALA A 488 5.56 48.35 3.13
N ILE A 489 5.95 48.37 4.40
CA ILE A 489 5.40 47.51 5.45
C ILE A 489 4.30 48.28 6.20
N PRO A 490 3.04 47.81 6.18
CA PRO A 490 1.96 48.45 6.94
C PRO A 490 2.29 48.49 8.44
N LYS A 491 2.01 49.61 9.13
CA LYS A 491 2.23 49.74 10.58
C LYS A 491 1.55 48.64 11.39
N GLU A 492 0.38 48.19 10.94
CA GLU A 492 -0.39 47.09 11.52
C GLU A 492 0.34 45.75 11.48
N SER A 493 1.28 45.55 10.54
CA SER A 493 2.11 44.34 10.46
C SER A 493 3.16 44.27 11.57
N PHE A 494 3.36 45.36 12.31
CA PHE A 494 4.17 45.42 13.53
C PHE A 494 3.32 45.39 14.82
N LEU A 495 1.99 45.37 14.69
CA LEU A 495 1.04 45.44 15.80
C LEU A 495 0.19 44.16 15.85
N ARG A 496 0.70 43.11 16.51
CA ARG A 496 -0.04 41.94 17.09
C ARG A 496 0.99 41.08 17.85
N SER A 497 0.78 40.61 19.08
CA SER A 497 -0.42 40.38 19.91
C SER A 497 -0.10 40.61 21.41
N SER A 498 -1.08 41.01 22.22
CA SER A 498 -0.88 41.26 23.67
C SER A 498 -0.73 39.96 24.49
N GLY A 499 0.28 39.14 24.18
CA GLY A 499 0.59 37.87 24.85
C GLY A 499 1.92 37.94 25.61
N THR A 500 1.95 37.34 26.79
CA THR A 500 3.04 37.42 27.81
C THR A 500 4.39 36.80 27.39
N ALA A 501 4.56 36.38 26.14
CA ALA A 501 5.78 35.74 25.63
C ALA A 501 6.37 36.41 24.37
N GLU A 502 5.92 37.61 24.00
CA GLU A 502 6.30 38.25 22.72
C GLU A 502 7.63 39.02 22.70
N HIS A 503 8.28 39.25 23.84
CA HIS A 503 9.40 40.19 23.95
C HIS A 503 10.72 39.78 23.23
N LEU A 504 10.74 38.69 22.44
CA LEU A 504 11.97 38.16 21.84
C LEU A 504 11.96 38.01 20.31
N ARG A 505 10.85 38.29 19.60
CA ARG A 505 10.83 38.21 18.13
C ARG A 505 11.02 39.58 17.48
N ARG A 506 12.26 39.90 17.09
CA ARG A 506 12.53 41.07 16.24
C ARG A 506 12.00 40.81 14.82
N PRO A 507 11.22 41.71 14.22
CA PRO A 507 10.77 41.57 12.84
C PRO A 507 11.99 41.57 11.89
N PHE A 508 11.96 40.66 10.92
CA PHE A 508 12.97 40.58 9.85
C PHE A 508 12.26 40.50 8.52
N LEU A 509 12.81 41.19 7.52
CA LEU A 509 12.35 41.12 6.14
C LEU A 509 13.17 40.05 5.41
N SER A 510 12.51 39.15 4.68
CA SER A 510 13.18 38.20 3.79
C SER A 510 12.72 38.44 2.36
N VAL A 511 13.65 38.81 1.48
CA VAL A 511 13.39 39.02 0.05
C VAL A 511 13.93 37.82 -0.71
N TYR A 512 13.06 37.14 -1.46
CA TYR A 512 13.42 36.03 -2.33
C TYR A 512 13.41 36.49 -3.78
N TYR A 513 14.51 36.26 -4.50
CA TYR A 513 14.66 36.63 -5.90
C TYR A 513 15.33 35.52 -6.72
N LYS A 514 15.10 35.51 -8.03
CA LYS A 514 15.76 34.61 -8.97
C LYS A 514 15.86 35.26 -10.34
N ILE A 515 16.84 34.82 -11.12
CA ILE A 515 17.03 35.27 -12.50
C ILE A 515 16.22 34.34 -13.41
N THR A 516 15.29 34.90 -14.20
CA THR A 516 14.45 34.13 -15.14
C THR A 516 14.42 34.78 -16.52
N ARG A 517 14.27 33.94 -17.57
CA ARG A 517 14.14 34.37 -18.97
C ARG A 517 12.68 34.44 -19.44
N THR A 518 11.72 33.97 -18.61
CA THR A 518 10.29 33.90 -18.97
C THR A 518 9.41 34.44 -17.83
N LYS A 519 8.29 35.07 -18.17
CA LYS A 519 7.32 35.62 -17.18
C LYS A 519 6.30 34.60 -16.66
N ASN A 520 6.23 33.40 -17.23
CA ASN A 520 5.28 32.35 -16.86
C ASN A 520 5.88 31.37 -15.85
N GLU A 521 5.98 31.76 -14.59
CA GLU A 521 6.31 30.83 -13.51
C GLU A 521 5.25 30.87 -12.41
N THR A 522 4.91 29.69 -11.91
CA THR A 522 3.95 29.50 -10.81
C THR A 522 4.61 29.85 -9.48
N HIS A 523 3.81 30.39 -8.54
CA HIS A 523 4.18 30.78 -7.16
C HIS A 523 4.61 29.60 -6.25
N VAL A 524 5.18 28.52 -6.80
CA VAL A 524 5.45 27.29 -6.06
C VAL A 524 6.64 27.46 -5.11
N ASP A 525 6.32 27.37 -3.82
CA ASP A 525 7.14 27.20 -2.61
C ASP A 525 8.59 27.66 -2.68
N ALA A 526 8.79 28.96 -2.40
CA ALA A 526 10.09 29.55 -2.10
C ALA A 526 10.80 28.95 -0.87
N THR A 527 10.09 28.15 -0.06
CA THR A 527 10.64 27.49 1.14
C THR A 527 11.25 26.12 0.88
N HIS A 528 10.95 25.47 -0.26
CA HIS A 528 11.37 24.09 -0.57
C HIS A 528 12.26 24.00 -1.84
N SER A 529 12.54 25.13 -2.47
CA SER A 529 13.17 25.20 -3.79
C SER A 529 14.58 25.79 -3.70
N ASN A 530 15.61 24.98 -4.03
CA ASN A 530 17.02 25.41 -4.15
C ASN A 530 17.29 26.44 -5.28
N LYS A 531 16.24 26.98 -5.92
CA LYS A 531 16.35 27.89 -7.08
C LYS A 531 16.16 29.37 -6.73
N TRP A 532 15.79 29.70 -5.49
CA TRP A 532 15.60 31.08 -5.05
C TRP A 532 16.78 31.56 -4.21
N SER A 533 17.30 32.74 -4.52
CA SER A 533 18.25 33.46 -3.67
C SER A 533 17.48 34.24 -2.60
N ARG A 534 18.00 34.27 -1.36
CA ARG A 534 17.35 34.91 -0.21
C ARG A 534 18.25 36.00 0.38
N VAL A 535 17.71 37.21 0.55
CA VAL A 535 18.32 38.29 1.35
C VAL A 535 17.49 38.45 2.62
N VAL A 536 18.15 38.62 3.76
CA VAL A 536 17.48 38.85 5.06
C VAL A 536 17.99 40.16 5.64
N GLU A 537 17.07 41.04 6.01
CA GLU A 537 17.38 42.36 6.57
C GLU A 537 16.65 42.57 7.91
N LYS A 538 17.39 43.07 8.90
CA LYS A 538 16.82 43.40 10.22
C LYS A 538 16.05 44.72 10.10
N VAL A 539 14.78 44.72 10.51
CA VAL A 539 13.98 45.94 10.49
C VAL A 539 14.22 46.70 11.80
N ASN A 540 14.92 47.84 11.73
CA ASN A 540 15.11 48.73 12.88
C ASN A 540 13.87 49.60 13.08
N TYR A 541 13.20 49.41 14.21
CA TYR A 541 12.00 50.16 14.57
C TYR A 541 12.39 51.41 15.37
N ASN A 542 12.45 52.57 14.72
CA ASN A 542 12.41 53.86 15.41
C ASN A 542 10.96 54.37 15.40
N LEU A 543 10.36 54.50 16.59
CA LEU A 543 9.04 55.07 16.83
C LEU A 543 9.00 56.53 16.34
N THR A 544 8.83 56.76 15.05
CA THR A 544 8.45 58.07 14.52
C THR A 544 7.23 57.94 13.60
N PRO A 545 6.30 58.92 13.60
CA PRO A 545 4.96 58.72 13.06
C PRO A 545 4.88 58.60 11.53
N GLN A 546 5.99 58.72 10.79
CA GLN A 546 5.98 58.89 9.33
C GLN A 546 7.08 58.10 8.57
N GLY A 547 7.51 56.92 9.07
CA GLY A 547 8.51 56.12 8.37
C GLY A 547 7.95 55.36 7.16
N LYS A 548 8.31 55.78 5.94
CA LYS A 548 8.48 54.85 4.80
C LYS A 548 9.81 54.11 5.01
N TYR A 549 9.80 52.79 4.86
CA TYR A 549 10.98 51.92 5.00
C TYR A 549 11.29 51.24 3.66
#